data_AF-A0A5N6ZW15-F1
#
_entry.id   AF-A0A5N6ZW15-F1
#
_cell.length_a   1.000
_cell.length_b   1.000
_cell.length_c   1.000
_cell.angle_alpha   90.00
_cell.angle_beta   90.00
_cell.angle_gamma   90.00
#
_symmetry.space_group_name_H-M   'P 1'
#
loop_
_entity.id
_entity.type
_entity.pdbx_description
1 polymer ?
#
loop_
_entity_poly.entity_id
_entity_poly.type
_entity_poly.pdbx_seq_one_letter_code
_entity_poly.pdbx_strand_id
1 'polypeptide(L)'
;MESPTAASCAKWDKVKGDIFMCIARSSITAEPAAASYHDLEKDHSFSKHIYAGGLQACVIVRYQKSPVGPYDELLWIPGAFRLPETGKMAYRATRIYVSDENAVYQGRSNWNVPKMLARFEFTESESNHLPYSKIKISTHKEGELFLELKLIPAFFNSRTILPINSKFFPFNLRFVFPPLPESRNKQEDKRVGTTEWKQVFLSVTGRVGVVKTSISQTSGNLFPDLGGKCYWLWLKGAEIRIEGLPYHTATPSAPHRQKH
;
A
#
# COMPACT_ATOMS: atom_id res chain seq x y z
N MET A 1 -16.01 11.07 31.21
CA MET A 1 -15.89 10.81 29.76
C MET A 1 -14.43 10.55 29.50
N GLU A 2 -14.03 9.29 29.42
CA GLU A 2 -12.66 8.92 29.09
C GLU A 2 -12.38 9.28 27.63
N SER A 3 -11.35 10.11 27.43
CA SER A 3 -10.73 10.34 26.13
C SER A 3 -10.30 8.99 25.53
N PRO A 4 -10.63 8.68 24.26
CA PRO A 4 -10.18 7.44 23.65
C PRO A 4 -8.65 7.45 23.60
N THR A 5 -8.02 6.53 24.32
CA THR A 5 -6.57 6.30 24.24
C THR A 5 -6.18 6.09 22.78
N ALA A 6 -5.14 6.79 22.31
CA ALA A 6 -4.62 6.77 20.93
C ALA A 6 -4.42 5.36 20.32
N ALA A 7 -4.33 4.32 21.15
CA ALA A 7 -4.30 2.92 20.74
C ALA A 7 -5.57 2.45 19.99
N SER A 8 -6.75 3.03 20.25
CA SER A 8 -8.01 2.58 19.59
C SER A 8 -8.16 3.07 18.15
N CYS A 9 -7.43 4.12 17.75
CA CYS A 9 -7.55 4.70 16.40
C CYS A 9 -6.67 4.00 15.35
N ALA A 10 -5.64 3.27 15.79
CA ALA A 10 -4.66 2.62 14.91
C ALA A 10 -5.01 1.17 14.54
N LYS A 11 -6.18 0.66 14.95
CA LYS A 11 -6.63 -0.71 14.66
C LYS A 11 -7.95 -0.72 13.88
N TRP A 12 -7.92 -1.33 12.71
CA TRP A 12 -9.08 -1.53 11.86
C TRP A 12 -9.35 -3.03 11.71
N ASP A 13 -10.37 -3.57 12.40
CA ASP A 13 -10.62 -5.03 12.49
C ASP A 13 -11.75 -5.57 11.60
N LYS A 14 -12.62 -4.69 11.10
CA LYS A 14 -13.85 -5.06 10.37
C LYS A 14 -13.88 -4.42 8.98
N VAL A 15 -12.72 -4.40 8.32
CA VAL A 15 -12.57 -3.84 6.99
C VAL A 15 -12.94 -4.88 5.95
N LYS A 16 -13.68 -4.47 4.92
CA LYS A 16 -14.07 -5.33 3.81
C LYS A 16 -13.74 -4.65 2.49
N GLY A 17 -13.09 -5.38 1.60
CA GLY A 17 -12.62 -4.84 0.32
C GLY A 17 -12.55 -5.88 -0.78
N ASP A 18 -12.77 -5.42 -2.00
CA ASP A 18 -12.37 -6.13 -3.22
C ASP A 18 -10.88 -5.85 -3.48
N ILE A 19 -10.06 -6.87 -3.71
CA ILE A 19 -8.60 -6.74 -3.86
C ILE A 19 -8.15 -7.27 -5.22
N PHE A 20 -7.36 -6.48 -5.93
CA PHE A 20 -6.60 -6.88 -7.10
C PHE A 20 -5.12 -6.73 -6.78
N MET A 21 -4.34 -7.81 -6.93
CA MET A 21 -2.92 -7.79 -6.61
C MET A 21 -2.08 -8.36 -7.75
N CYS A 22 -1.05 -7.63 -8.14
CA CYS A 22 0.04 -8.10 -8.97
C CYS A 22 1.29 -8.27 -8.12
N ILE A 23 1.96 -9.42 -8.23
CA ILE A 23 3.27 -9.63 -7.62
C ILE A 23 4.30 -9.77 -8.75
N ALA A 24 5.35 -8.98 -8.68
CA ALA A 24 6.45 -8.97 -9.61
C ALA A 24 7.68 -9.68 -9.04
N ARG A 25 8.50 -10.25 -9.93
CA ARG A 25 9.79 -10.84 -9.57
C ARG A 25 10.72 -9.82 -8.91
N SER A 26 11.63 -10.35 -8.10
CA SER A 26 12.59 -9.59 -7.31
C SER A 26 13.36 -8.60 -8.17
N SER A 27 13.43 -7.34 -7.72
CA SER A 27 14.38 -6.41 -8.32
C SER A 27 15.80 -6.82 -7.96
N ILE A 28 16.70 -6.81 -8.94
CA ILE A 28 18.16 -6.91 -8.76
C ILE A 28 18.81 -5.52 -8.72
N THR A 29 18.01 -4.45 -8.80
CA THR A 29 18.49 -3.08 -8.84
C THR A 29 18.91 -2.60 -7.45
N ALA A 30 19.90 -1.70 -7.43
CA ALA A 30 20.36 -1.06 -6.20
C ALA A 30 19.32 -0.09 -5.61
N GLU A 31 18.37 0.37 -6.42
CA GLU A 31 17.36 1.37 -6.05
C GLU A 31 15.96 0.97 -6.55
N PRO A 32 14.89 1.42 -5.88
CA PRO A 32 13.53 1.22 -6.38
C PRO A 32 13.31 2.02 -7.68
N ALA A 33 12.30 1.65 -8.47
CA ALA A 33 11.98 2.36 -9.72
C ALA A 33 11.76 3.86 -9.47
N ALA A 34 12.14 4.73 -10.42
CA ALA A 34 12.14 6.19 -10.24
C ALA A 34 10.81 6.77 -9.74
N ALA A 35 9.67 6.22 -10.17
CA ALA A 35 8.34 6.63 -9.73
C ALA A 35 7.87 5.97 -8.41
N SER A 36 8.76 5.35 -7.62
CA SER A 36 8.36 4.61 -6.40
C SER A 36 7.98 5.50 -5.23
N TYR A 37 8.38 6.77 -5.21
CA TYR A 37 8.05 7.74 -4.17
C TYR A 37 7.30 8.92 -4.77
N HIS A 38 6.31 9.43 -4.05
CA HIS A 38 5.65 10.71 -4.35
C HIS A 38 6.62 11.89 -4.26
N ASP A 39 6.30 13.02 -4.89
CA ASP A 39 7.19 14.19 -4.94
C ASP A 39 7.55 14.79 -3.58
N LEU A 40 6.67 14.69 -2.58
CA LEU A 40 6.97 15.19 -1.23
C LEU A 40 7.95 14.25 -0.50
N GLU A 41 7.87 12.95 -0.77
CA GLU A 41 8.63 11.90 -0.09
C GLU A 41 9.95 11.56 -0.80
N LYS A 42 10.09 11.83 -2.10
CA LYS A 42 11.23 11.37 -2.92
C LYS A 42 12.58 11.94 -2.49
N ASP A 43 12.62 13.18 -2.00
CA ASP A 43 13.87 13.87 -1.66
C ASP A 43 14.22 13.77 -0.16
N HIS A 44 13.39 13.08 0.63
CA HIS A 44 13.58 12.95 2.07
C HIS A 44 14.65 11.91 2.44
N SER A 45 15.27 12.05 3.61
CA SER A 45 16.37 11.16 4.04
C SER A 45 16.03 9.66 3.97
N PHE A 46 14.78 9.27 4.24
CA PHE A 46 14.37 7.88 4.24
C PHE A 46 14.23 7.25 2.83
N SER A 47 14.13 8.06 1.77
CA SER A 47 14.13 7.56 0.39
C SER A 47 15.51 7.04 0.01
N LYS A 48 16.55 7.55 0.68
CA LYS A 48 17.97 7.15 0.57
C LYS A 48 18.35 5.99 1.48
N HIS A 49 17.40 5.44 2.25
CA HIS A 49 17.66 4.23 3.03
C HIS A 49 18.02 3.06 2.12
N ILE A 50 18.85 2.14 2.62
CA ILE A 50 19.41 1.04 1.82
C ILE A 50 18.27 0.12 1.36
N TYR A 51 17.94 0.22 0.07
CA TYR A 51 17.02 -0.68 -0.60
C TYR A 51 17.61 -2.09 -0.63
N ALA A 52 16.82 -3.07 -0.23
CA ALA A 52 17.23 -4.46 -0.12
C ALA A 52 16.58 -5.37 -1.17
N GLY A 53 15.78 -4.80 -2.08
CA GLY A 53 15.12 -5.57 -3.14
C GLY A 53 14.00 -6.47 -2.61
N GLY A 54 13.85 -7.63 -3.23
CA GLY A 54 12.76 -8.58 -2.94
C GLY A 54 11.57 -8.39 -3.88
N LEU A 55 10.50 -9.14 -3.61
CA LEU A 55 9.27 -9.10 -4.38
C LEU A 55 8.69 -7.69 -4.44
N GLN A 56 8.23 -7.28 -5.61
CA GLN A 56 7.48 -6.03 -5.74
C GLN A 56 6.00 -6.35 -5.86
N ALA A 57 5.13 -5.47 -5.38
CA ALA A 57 3.70 -5.68 -5.50
C ALA A 57 2.97 -4.37 -5.81
N CYS A 58 1.94 -4.50 -6.65
CA CYS A 58 0.93 -3.48 -6.88
C CYS A 58 -0.39 -4.04 -6.36
N VAL A 59 -1.10 -3.27 -5.53
CA VAL A 59 -2.39 -3.69 -4.99
C VAL A 59 -3.40 -2.58 -5.21
N ILE A 60 -4.55 -2.92 -5.77
CA ILE A 60 -5.71 -2.07 -5.85
C ILE A 60 -6.76 -2.65 -4.91
N VAL A 61 -7.33 -1.81 -4.06
CA VAL A 61 -8.39 -2.20 -3.13
C VAL A 61 -9.57 -1.27 -3.32
N ARG A 62 -10.76 -1.83 -3.48
CA ARG A 62 -12.02 -1.10 -3.35
C ARG A 62 -12.64 -1.47 -2.01
N TYR A 63 -12.45 -0.63 -1.01
CA TYR A 63 -13.01 -0.85 0.32
C TYR A 63 -14.50 -0.55 0.31
N GLN A 64 -15.33 -1.56 0.55
CA GLN A 64 -16.78 -1.36 0.76
C GLN A 64 -17.10 -0.99 2.20
N LYS A 65 -16.23 -1.34 3.15
CA LYS A 65 -16.40 -1.02 4.57
C LYS A 65 -15.06 -0.74 5.23
N SER A 66 -14.93 0.43 5.86
CA SER A 66 -13.81 0.79 6.71
C SER A 66 -14.28 1.78 7.80
N PRO A 67 -13.48 2.06 8.84
CA PRO A 67 -13.78 3.10 9.83
C PRO A 67 -13.93 4.51 9.26
N VAL A 68 -13.44 4.77 8.04
CA VAL A 68 -13.57 6.07 7.35
C VAL A 68 -14.63 6.05 6.24
N GLY A 69 -15.40 4.98 6.14
CA GLY A 69 -16.34 4.77 5.05
C GLY A 69 -15.73 4.04 3.84
N PRO A 70 -16.48 3.86 2.75
CA PRO A 70 -15.98 3.27 1.52
C PRO A 70 -14.97 4.18 0.83
N TYR A 71 -13.88 3.60 0.31
CA TYR A 71 -12.88 4.33 -0.48
C TYR A 71 -12.06 3.35 -1.32
N ASP A 72 -11.29 3.87 -2.25
CA ASP A 72 -10.43 3.10 -3.15
C ASP A 72 -8.97 3.41 -2.86
N GLU A 73 -8.10 2.42 -3.05
CA GLU A 73 -6.67 2.53 -2.76
C GLU A 73 -5.85 1.83 -3.85
N LEU A 74 -4.80 2.49 -4.31
CA LEU A 74 -3.73 1.90 -5.12
C LEU A 74 -2.44 2.04 -4.32
N LEU A 75 -1.75 0.93 -4.05
CA LEU A 75 -0.47 0.94 -3.35
C LEU A 75 0.62 0.24 -4.15
N TRP A 76 1.81 0.82 -4.09
CA TRP A 76 3.05 0.27 -4.64
C TRP A 76 4.00 -0.13 -3.52
N ILE A 77 4.45 -1.38 -3.57
CA ILE A 77 5.46 -1.97 -2.69
C ILE A 77 6.67 -2.29 -3.57
N PRO A 78 7.73 -1.45 -3.58
CA PRO A 78 8.91 -1.71 -4.38
C PRO A 78 9.77 -2.84 -3.82
N GLY A 79 9.60 -3.23 -2.56
CA GLY A 79 10.41 -4.26 -1.89
C GLY A 79 10.71 -3.93 -0.43
N ALA A 80 11.77 -4.53 0.07
CA ALA A 80 12.28 -4.34 1.41
C ALA A 80 13.38 -3.28 1.50
N PHE A 81 13.55 -2.73 2.69
CA PHE A 81 14.58 -1.76 3.04
C PHE A 81 15.27 -2.20 4.34
N ARG A 82 16.56 -1.89 4.50
CA ARG A 82 17.25 -2.07 5.78
C ARG A 82 16.85 -0.95 6.75
N LEU A 83 16.43 -1.32 7.95
CA LEU A 83 16.08 -0.40 9.01
C LEU A 83 17.35 0.26 9.56
N PRO A 84 17.41 1.61 9.70
CA PRO A 84 18.64 2.30 10.11
C PRO A 84 19.23 1.83 11.44
N GLU A 85 18.37 1.54 12.42
CA GLU A 85 18.80 1.22 13.79
C GLU A 85 19.24 -0.24 13.96
N THR A 86 18.65 -1.16 13.19
CA THR A 86 18.82 -2.60 13.43
C THR A 86 19.46 -3.35 12.26
N GLY A 87 19.54 -2.73 11.08
CA GLY A 87 19.97 -3.37 9.83
C GLY A 87 19.00 -4.44 9.29
N LYS A 88 17.94 -4.78 10.04
CA LYS A 88 16.94 -5.78 9.64
C LYS A 88 16.18 -5.31 8.40
N MET A 89 15.74 -6.24 7.58
CA MET A 89 14.93 -5.95 6.39
C MET A 89 13.45 -5.87 6.76
N ALA A 90 12.77 -4.84 6.27
CA ALA A 90 11.32 -4.71 6.36
C ALA A 90 10.74 -4.18 5.04
N TYR A 91 9.57 -4.70 4.67
CA TYR A 91 8.83 -4.23 3.50
C TYR A 91 8.23 -2.84 3.74
N ARG A 92 8.10 -2.06 2.67
CA ARG A 92 7.47 -0.73 2.71
C ARG A 92 6.64 -0.51 1.46
N ALA A 93 5.42 0.02 1.62
CA ALA A 93 4.70 0.64 0.52
C ALA A 93 5.12 2.11 0.40
N THR A 94 5.64 2.52 -0.76
CA THR A 94 6.32 3.83 -0.89
C THR A 94 5.52 4.87 -1.65
N ARG A 95 4.50 4.43 -2.40
CA ARG A 95 3.59 5.30 -3.15
C ARG A 95 2.18 4.74 -3.04
N ILE A 96 1.27 5.55 -2.48
CA ILE A 96 -0.12 5.16 -2.26
C ILE A 96 -1.05 6.29 -2.68
N TYR A 97 -2.08 5.92 -3.43
CA TYR A 97 -3.17 6.78 -3.87
C TYR A 97 -4.48 6.32 -3.26
N VAL A 98 -5.33 7.26 -2.84
CA VAL A 98 -6.67 6.96 -2.33
C VAL A 98 -7.72 7.94 -2.86
N SER A 99 -8.98 7.51 -2.89
CA SER A 99 -10.11 8.36 -3.33
C SER A 99 -10.73 9.24 -2.23
N ASP A 100 -10.30 9.11 -0.97
CA ASP A 100 -10.89 9.81 0.17
C ASP A 100 -9.84 10.56 1.03
N GLU A 101 -10.18 11.77 1.45
CA GLU A 101 -9.28 12.65 2.22
C GLU A 101 -9.06 12.19 3.67
N ASN A 102 -10.07 11.57 4.30
CA ASN A 102 -9.94 11.02 5.63
C ASN A 102 -9.04 9.78 5.60
N ALA A 103 -9.11 9.00 4.52
CA ALA A 103 -8.17 7.91 4.29
C ALA A 103 -6.72 8.42 4.17
N VAL A 104 -6.48 9.58 3.54
CA VAL A 104 -5.15 10.22 3.51
C VAL A 104 -4.71 10.61 4.93
N TYR A 105 -5.53 11.39 5.63
CA TYR A 105 -5.21 11.89 6.96
C TYR A 105 -4.90 10.76 7.93
N GLN A 106 -5.80 9.78 8.06
CA GLN A 106 -5.64 8.66 9.00
C GLN A 106 -4.49 7.73 8.57
N GLY A 107 -4.32 7.50 7.27
CA GLY A 107 -3.21 6.70 6.74
C GLY A 107 -1.84 7.25 7.18
N ARG A 108 -1.65 8.55 7.03
CA ARG A 108 -0.41 9.24 7.40
C ARG A 108 -0.28 9.35 8.91
N SER A 109 -1.29 9.89 9.58
CA SER A 109 -1.23 10.16 11.03
C SER A 109 -1.14 8.89 11.86
N ASN A 110 -1.87 7.82 11.53
CA ASN A 110 -1.87 6.59 12.34
C ASN A 110 -0.70 5.68 12.04
N TRP A 111 -0.21 5.63 10.79
CA TRP A 111 0.67 4.57 10.33
C TRP A 111 1.86 5.00 9.46
N ASN A 112 2.05 6.30 9.22
CA ASN A 112 3.09 6.84 8.33
C ASN A 112 3.02 6.28 6.90
N VAL A 113 1.82 5.97 6.43
CA VAL A 113 1.61 5.46 5.08
C VAL A 113 1.54 6.67 4.14
N PRO A 114 2.41 6.79 3.10
CA PRO A 114 2.52 7.99 2.26
C PRO A 114 1.37 8.07 1.24
N LYS A 115 0.16 8.24 1.75
CA LYS A 115 -1.06 8.38 0.94
C LYS A 115 -1.16 9.78 0.36
N MET A 116 -1.71 9.87 -0.84
CA MET A 116 -2.20 11.11 -1.46
C MET A 116 -3.49 10.85 -2.23
N LEU A 117 -4.23 11.90 -2.58
CA LEU A 117 -5.47 11.78 -3.32
C LEU A 117 -5.26 11.41 -4.79
N ALA A 118 -6.17 10.60 -5.32
CA ALA A 118 -6.39 10.33 -6.74
C ALA A 118 -7.88 10.08 -7.01
N ARG A 119 -8.27 10.03 -8.28
CA ARG A 119 -9.61 9.62 -8.70
C ARG A 119 -9.57 8.18 -9.18
N PHE A 120 -10.62 7.44 -8.85
CA PHE A 120 -10.78 6.03 -9.21
C PHE A 120 -12.11 5.84 -9.92
N GLU A 121 -12.10 5.13 -11.04
CA GLU A 121 -13.31 4.75 -11.77
C GLU A 121 -13.28 3.25 -12.01
N PHE A 122 -14.34 2.56 -11.60
CA PHE A 122 -14.53 1.14 -11.87
C PHE A 122 -15.73 1.00 -12.81
N THR A 123 -15.53 0.35 -13.94
CA THR A 123 -16.62 -0.01 -14.85
C THR A 123 -17.12 -1.39 -14.47
N GLU A 124 -18.43 -1.52 -14.25
CA GLU A 124 -19.06 -2.80 -13.97
C GLU A 124 -18.87 -3.79 -15.12
N SER A 125 -19.02 -5.08 -14.82
CA SER A 125 -18.99 -6.16 -15.80
C SER A 125 -20.30 -6.92 -15.76
N GLU A 126 -20.69 -7.47 -16.91
CA GLU A 126 -21.77 -8.45 -17.01
C GLU A 126 -21.37 -9.84 -16.49
N SER A 127 -20.10 -10.04 -16.10
CA SER A 127 -19.63 -11.30 -15.53
C SER A 127 -20.17 -11.52 -14.11
N ASN A 128 -20.73 -12.71 -13.88
CA ASN A 128 -21.24 -13.12 -12.56
C ASN A 128 -20.16 -13.18 -11.45
N HIS A 129 -18.89 -13.34 -11.82
CA HIS A 129 -17.81 -13.67 -10.86
C HIS A 129 -16.76 -12.56 -10.72
N LEU A 130 -16.60 -11.76 -11.76
CA LEU A 130 -15.68 -10.63 -11.81
C LEU A 130 -16.51 -9.35 -12.01
N PRO A 131 -16.79 -8.58 -10.94
CA PRO A 131 -17.78 -7.50 -10.99
C PRO A 131 -17.34 -6.26 -11.78
N TYR A 132 -16.07 -6.19 -12.18
CA TYR A 132 -15.53 -5.03 -12.89
C TYR A 132 -14.83 -5.46 -14.18
N SER A 133 -15.08 -4.72 -15.26
CA SER A 133 -14.43 -4.91 -16.56
C SER A 133 -13.25 -3.96 -16.75
N LYS A 134 -13.21 -2.86 -16.00
CA LYS A 134 -12.17 -1.84 -16.12
C LYS A 134 -11.96 -1.08 -14.82
N ILE A 135 -10.72 -0.68 -14.57
CA ILE A 135 -10.33 0.24 -13.48
C ILE A 135 -9.48 1.36 -14.10
N LYS A 136 -9.80 2.61 -13.81
CA LYS A 136 -8.99 3.79 -14.17
C LYS A 136 -8.60 4.58 -12.95
N ILE A 137 -7.38 5.11 -12.97
CA ILE A 137 -6.82 5.91 -11.87
C ILE A 137 -6.15 7.15 -12.47
N SER A 138 -6.58 8.32 -12.00
CA SER A 138 -6.11 9.62 -12.48
C SER A 138 -5.74 10.57 -11.34
N THR A 139 -4.97 11.61 -11.64
CA THR A 139 -4.58 12.61 -10.64
C THR A 139 -5.82 13.32 -10.07
N HIS A 140 -5.76 13.70 -8.79
CA HIS A 140 -6.92 14.29 -8.12
C HIS A 140 -7.30 15.67 -8.67
N LYS A 141 -6.32 16.54 -8.93
CA LYS A 141 -6.56 17.93 -9.34
C LYS A 141 -6.78 18.04 -10.85
N GLU A 142 -5.82 17.55 -11.64
CA GLU A 142 -5.79 17.72 -13.10
C GLU A 142 -6.59 16.64 -13.86
N GLY A 143 -6.89 15.50 -13.21
CA GLY A 143 -7.60 14.40 -13.84
C GLY A 143 -6.75 13.65 -14.89
N GLU A 144 -5.43 13.76 -14.83
CA GLU A 144 -4.53 13.07 -15.75
C GLU A 144 -4.57 11.56 -15.49
N LEU A 145 -5.04 10.78 -16.47
CA LEU A 145 -5.06 9.32 -16.41
C LEU A 145 -3.62 8.78 -16.46
N PHE A 146 -3.22 8.02 -15.43
CA PHE A 146 -1.88 7.43 -15.37
C PHE A 146 -1.89 5.90 -15.30
N LEU A 147 -3.02 5.29 -14.95
CA LEU A 147 -3.16 3.84 -14.92
C LEU A 147 -4.58 3.42 -15.34
N GLU A 148 -4.68 2.59 -16.36
CA GLU A 148 -5.88 1.88 -16.77
C GLU A 148 -5.62 0.37 -16.76
N LEU A 149 -6.54 -0.39 -16.17
CA LEU A 149 -6.59 -1.84 -16.21
C LEU A 149 -7.88 -2.29 -16.89
N LYS A 150 -7.78 -3.05 -17.96
CA LYS A 150 -8.89 -3.84 -18.49
C LYS A 150 -8.84 -5.23 -17.86
N LEU A 151 -9.93 -5.63 -17.23
CA LEU A 151 -10.06 -6.89 -16.51
C LEU A 151 -10.81 -7.90 -17.38
N ILE A 152 -10.16 -9.01 -17.68
CA ILE A 152 -10.63 -10.06 -18.56
C ILE A 152 -10.73 -11.33 -17.72
N PRO A 153 -11.89 -12.00 -17.68
CA PRO A 153 -12.01 -13.26 -16.97
C PRO A 153 -10.93 -14.26 -17.41
N ALA A 154 -10.27 -14.87 -16.44
CA ALA A 154 -9.25 -15.91 -16.62
C ALA A 154 -9.57 -17.09 -15.71
N PHE A 155 -8.92 -18.26 -15.90
CA PHE A 155 -9.01 -19.46 -15.05
C PHE A 155 -10.29 -19.62 -14.21
N PHE A 156 -11.17 -20.56 -14.58
CA PHE A 156 -12.47 -20.76 -13.92
C PHE A 156 -13.38 -19.51 -13.97
N ASN A 157 -13.29 -18.73 -15.05
CA ASN A 157 -14.06 -17.48 -15.23
C ASN A 157 -13.90 -16.49 -14.04
N SER A 158 -12.70 -16.43 -13.47
CA SER A 158 -12.31 -15.58 -12.35
C SER A 158 -13.12 -15.77 -11.07
N ARG A 159 -13.70 -16.97 -10.89
CA ARG A 159 -14.33 -17.36 -9.62
C ARG A 159 -13.30 -17.37 -8.48
N THR A 160 -13.66 -16.80 -7.34
CA THR A 160 -12.84 -16.82 -6.12
C THR A 160 -13.07 -18.12 -5.35
N ILE A 161 -12.35 -19.18 -5.72
CA ILE A 161 -12.58 -20.53 -5.21
C ILE A 161 -11.52 -21.04 -4.24
N LEU A 162 -10.32 -20.45 -4.23
CA LEU A 162 -9.24 -20.93 -3.39
C LEU A 162 -9.22 -20.15 -2.07
N PRO A 163 -9.41 -20.78 -0.89
CA PRO A 163 -9.30 -20.07 0.38
C PRO A 163 -7.86 -19.60 0.58
N ILE A 164 -7.70 -18.35 1.02
CA ILE A 164 -6.40 -17.77 1.34
C ILE A 164 -6.47 -16.97 2.64
N ASN A 165 -5.36 -16.97 3.38
CA ASN A 165 -5.14 -16.07 4.52
C ASN A 165 -3.72 -15.47 4.44
N SER A 166 -3.42 -14.52 5.33
CA SER A 166 -2.17 -13.77 5.35
C SER A 166 -0.90 -14.63 5.43
N LYS A 167 -0.98 -15.88 5.89
CA LYS A 167 0.18 -16.80 5.94
C LYS A 167 0.63 -17.29 4.57
N PHE A 168 -0.23 -17.19 3.55
CA PHE A 168 0.06 -17.62 2.18
C PHE A 168 0.60 -16.47 1.30
N PHE A 169 0.74 -15.26 1.84
CA PHE A 169 1.36 -14.17 1.10
C PHE A 169 2.87 -14.45 0.93
N PRO A 170 3.44 -14.13 -0.23
CA PRO A 170 4.82 -14.48 -0.54
C PRO A 170 5.84 -13.56 0.14
N PHE A 171 5.38 -12.59 0.94
CA PHE A 171 6.20 -11.74 1.80
C PHE A 171 5.46 -11.44 3.10
N ASN A 172 6.22 -11.07 4.13
CA ASN A 172 5.67 -10.70 5.44
C ASN A 172 4.85 -9.42 5.32
N LEU A 173 3.57 -9.47 5.70
CA LEU A 173 2.65 -8.32 5.74
C LEU A 173 2.87 -7.40 6.95
N ARG A 174 4.07 -7.43 7.53
CA ARG A 174 4.56 -6.49 8.54
C ARG A 174 5.40 -5.43 7.84
N PHE A 175 4.85 -4.23 7.75
CA PHE A 175 5.48 -3.08 7.13
C PHE A 175 6.06 -2.16 8.19
N VAL A 176 7.16 -1.48 7.83
CA VAL A 176 7.78 -0.47 8.68
C VAL A 176 7.96 0.81 7.88
N PHE A 177 7.38 1.89 8.42
CA PHE A 177 7.27 3.17 7.75
C PHE A 177 8.05 4.26 8.52
N PRO A 178 8.91 5.02 7.82
CA PRO A 178 9.63 6.15 8.39
C PRO A 178 8.67 7.30 8.69
N PRO A 179 9.07 8.27 9.52
CA PRO A 179 8.36 9.54 9.66
C PRO A 179 8.16 10.20 8.30
N LEU A 180 7.00 10.85 8.09
CA LEU A 180 6.66 11.48 6.83
C LEU A 180 6.83 13.01 6.88
N PRO A 181 7.26 13.65 5.78
CA PRO A 181 7.18 15.09 5.63
C PRO A 181 5.73 15.60 5.67
N GLU A 182 5.60 16.86 6.09
CA GLU A 182 4.34 17.59 6.02
C GLU A 182 4.24 18.37 4.70
N SER A 183 3.07 18.33 4.06
CA SER A 183 2.77 19.17 2.90
C SER A 183 2.53 20.62 3.30
N ARG A 184 3.02 21.58 2.51
CA ARG A 184 2.71 23.01 2.67
C ARG A 184 1.21 23.29 2.59
N ASN A 185 0.46 22.46 1.86
CA ASN A 185 -0.98 22.60 1.64
C ASN A 185 -1.79 21.56 2.43
N LYS A 186 -1.32 21.13 3.61
CA LYS A 186 -1.95 20.07 4.42
C LYS A 186 -3.44 20.27 4.72
N GLN A 187 -3.91 21.52 4.73
CA GLN A 187 -5.34 21.81 4.94
C GLN A 187 -6.20 21.32 3.76
N GLU A 188 -5.65 21.37 2.55
CA GLU A 188 -6.29 20.95 1.30
C GLU A 188 -6.04 19.47 0.99
N ASP A 189 -4.78 19.00 1.07
CA ASP A 189 -4.42 17.64 0.64
C ASP A 189 -4.38 16.60 1.77
N LYS A 190 -4.59 17.04 3.03
CA LYS A 190 -4.51 16.23 4.26
C LYS A 190 -3.18 15.51 4.48
N ARG A 191 -2.11 15.89 3.78
CA ARG A 191 -0.79 15.25 3.87
C ARG A 191 0.01 15.74 5.07
N VAL A 192 -0.46 15.37 6.26
CA VAL A 192 0.21 15.68 7.53
C VAL A 192 1.56 14.98 7.67
N GLY A 193 2.48 15.63 8.38
CA GLY A 193 3.78 15.05 8.72
C GLY A 193 3.74 14.25 10.02
N THR A 194 4.77 13.45 10.25
CA THR A 194 4.95 12.67 11.48
C THR A 194 6.42 12.67 11.90
N THR A 195 6.70 12.30 13.15
CA THR A 195 8.03 12.40 13.76
C THR A 195 8.66 11.06 14.15
N GLU A 196 7.85 10.03 14.32
CA GLU A 196 8.28 8.72 14.83
C GLU A 196 8.10 7.63 13.79
N TRP A 197 8.90 6.58 13.85
CA TRP A 197 8.74 5.38 13.04
C TRP A 197 7.50 4.59 13.45
N LYS A 198 6.85 3.94 12.48
CA LYS A 198 5.65 3.15 12.74
C LYS A 198 5.74 1.78 12.09
N GLN A 199 5.20 0.80 12.81
CA GLN A 199 5.06 -0.56 12.31
C GLN A 199 3.58 -0.88 12.11
N VAL A 200 3.26 -1.54 11.01
CA VAL A 200 1.90 -1.91 10.65
C VAL A 200 1.87 -3.38 10.30
N PHE A 201 0.88 -4.10 10.82
CA PHE A 201 0.60 -5.47 10.41
C PHE A 201 -0.73 -5.52 9.66
N LEU A 202 -0.72 -6.19 8.50
CA LEU A 202 -1.93 -6.48 7.73
C LEU A 202 -2.27 -7.97 7.80
N SER A 203 -3.55 -8.25 8.01
CA SER A 203 -4.12 -9.58 7.78
C SER A 203 -5.19 -9.48 6.70
N VAL A 204 -5.15 -10.41 5.75
CA VAL A 204 -6.14 -10.53 4.68
C VAL A 204 -6.64 -11.95 4.68
N THR A 205 -7.95 -12.13 4.73
CA THR A 205 -8.61 -13.44 4.61
C THR A 205 -9.70 -13.35 3.56
N GLY A 206 -9.78 -14.36 2.70
CA GLY A 206 -10.80 -14.40 1.67
C GLY A 206 -10.63 -15.59 0.75
N ARG A 207 -11.27 -15.50 -0.41
CA ARG A 207 -11.09 -16.47 -1.48
C ARG A 207 -10.45 -15.78 -2.67
N VAL A 208 -9.42 -16.40 -3.22
CA VAL A 208 -8.67 -15.88 -4.35
C VAL A 208 -9.10 -16.57 -5.65
N GLY A 209 -9.18 -15.77 -6.70
CA GLY A 209 -9.26 -16.19 -8.09
C GLY A 209 -8.16 -15.49 -8.90
N VAL A 210 -8.11 -15.78 -10.18
CA VAL A 210 -7.15 -15.15 -11.11
C VAL A 210 -7.93 -14.37 -12.15
N VAL A 211 -7.47 -13.16 -12.45
CA VAL A 211 -8.00 -12.32 -13.52
C VAL A 211 -6.88 -11.99 -14.50
N LYS A 212 -7.19 -11.97 -15.80
CA LYS A 212 -6.26 -11.49 -16.82
C LYS A 212 -6.40 -9.98 -16.93
N THR A 213 -5.29 -9.26 -17.04
CA THR A 213 -5.26 -7.80 -17.12
C THR A 213 -4.56 -7.35 -18.40
N SER A 214 -5.11 -6.33 -19.03
CA SER A 214 -4.38 -5.49 -19.99
C SER A 214 -4.16 -4.14 -19.34
N ILE A 215 -2.90 -3.73 -19.24
CA ILE A 215 -2.47 -2.52 -18.55
C ILE A 215 -2.12 -1.46 -19.58
N SER A 216 -2.64 -0.25 -19.40
CA SER A 216 -2.25 0.95 -20.14
C SER A 216 -1.80 1.99 -19.13
N GLN A 217 -0.54 2.42 -19.22
CA GLN A 217 0.05 3.40 -18.31
C GLN A 217 0.65 4.54 -19.11
N THR A 218 0.47 5.76 -18.62
CA THR A 218 1.18 6.91 -19.14
C THR A 218 2.61 6.88 -18.62
N SER A 219 3.60 6.93 -19.51
CA SER A 219 5.00 7.02 -19.11
C SER A 219 5.23 8.28 -18.28
N GLY A 220 5.81 8.16 -17.08
CA GLY A 220 6.11 9.32 -16.26
C GLY A 220 6.35 9.00 -14.79
N ASN A 221 6.41 10.06 -13.99
CA ASN A 221 6.71 10.00 -12.55
C ASN A 221 5.47 9.77 -11.67
N LEU A 222 4.32 9.41 -12.27
CA LEU A 222 3.04 9.23 -11.57
C LEU A 222 2.84 7.82 -11.01
N PHE A 223 3.39 6.80 -11.66
CA PHE A 223 3.37 5.45 -11.10
C PHE A 223 4.45 4.58 -11.74
N PRO A 224 5.04 3.63 -10.99
CA PRO A 224 5.98 2.67 -11.57
C PRO A 224 5.34 1.87 -12.70
N ASP A 225 6.12 1.59 -13.73
CA ASP A 225 5.73 0.67 -14.79
C ASP A 225 5.51 -0.73 -14.20
N LEU A 226 4.30 -1.26 -14.34
CA LEU A 226 3.94 -2.58 -13.86
C LEU A 226 4.42 -3.67 -14.84
N GLY A 227 4.87 -3.28 -16.02
CA GLY A 227 5.27 -4.12 -17.15
C GLY A 227 4.08 -4.82 -17.80
N GLY A 228 4.35 -5.66 -18.80
CA GLY A 228 3.35 -6.46 -19.52
C GLY A 228 2.69 -7.60 -18.70
N LYS A 229 2.65 -7.48 -17.37
CA LYS A 229 2.09 -8.52 -16.48
C LYS A 229 0.58 -8.59 -16.66
N CYS A 230 0.13 -9.74 -17.16
CA CYS A 230 -1.25 -9.91 -17.56
C CYS A 230 -2.07 -10.81 -16.64
N TYR A 231 -1.54 -11.33 -15.52
CA TYR A 231 -2.33 -12.12 -14.57
C TYR A 231 -2.20 -11.57 -13.15
N TRP A 232 -3.33 -11.30 -12.54
CA TRP A 232 -3.44 -10.73 -11.20
C TRP A 232 -4.28 -11.66 -10.32
N LEU A 233 -3.97 -11.64 -9.02
CA LEU A 233 -4.81 -12.25 -8.00
C LEU A 233 -6.01 -11.33 -7.74
N TRP A 234 -7.19 -11.93 -7.60
CA TRP A 234 -8.45 -11.24 -7.38
C TRP A 234 -9.14 -11.83 -6.15
N LEU A 235 -9.57 -11.00 -5.21
CA LEU A 235 -10.37 -11.41 -4.06
C LEU A 235 -11.63 -10.55 -3.99
N LYS A 236 -12.79 -11.21 -3.87
CA LYS A 236 -14.08 -10.56 -3.70
C LYS A 236 -14.42 -10.45 -2.21
N GLY A 237 -14.68 -9.24 -1.72
CA GLY A 237 -15.14 -8.98 -0.36
C GLY A 237 -14.24 -9.58 0.72
N ALA A 238 -12.92 -9.51 0.53
CA ALA A 238 -11.93 -9.96 1.49
C ALA A 238 -12.08 -9.24 2.84
N GLU A 239 -11.86 -9.97 3.92
CA GLU A 239 -11.74 -9.41 5.26
C GLU A 239 -10.32 -8.93 5.48
N ILE A 240 -10.18 -7.67 5.86
CA ILE A 240 -8.90 -7.01 6.05
C ILE A 240 -8.83 -6.55 7.51
N ARG A 241 -7.66 -6.78 8.13
CA ARG A 241 -7.31 -6.16 9.42
C ARG A 241 -6.03 -5.38 9.27
N ILE A 242 -6.01 -4.18 9.83
CA ILE A 242 -4.84 -3.29 9.86
C ILE A 242 -4.59 -2.93 11.31
N GLU A 243 -3.38 -3.18 11.79
CA GLU A 243 -3.02 -2.92 13.19
C GLU A 243 -1.69 -2.17 13.25
N GLY A 244 -1.70 -1.01 13.91
CA GLY A 244 -0.49 -0.33 14.35
C GLY A 244 0.16 -1.13 15.48
N LEU A 245 1.44 -1.44 15.32
CA LEU A 245 2.23 -2.14 16.32
C LEU A 245 3.29 -1.22 16.91
N PRO A 246 3.70 -1.43 18.18
CA PRO A 246 4.85 -0.73 18.73
C PRO A 246 6.08 -0.93 17.85
N TYR A 247 6.76 0.17 17.54
CA TYR A 247 8.09 0.15 16.93
C TYR A 247 9.11 0.26 18.06
N HIS A 248 9.70 -0.87 18.44
CA HIS A 248 10.78 -0.86 19.43
C HIS A 248 12.09 -0.54 18.72
N THR A 249 12.62 0.65 18.98
CA THR A 249 14.01 0.98 18.68
C THR A 249 14.90 0.09 19.54
N ALA A 250 15.99 -0.44 19.00
CA ALA A 250 16.96 -1.14 19.84
C ALA A 250 17.51 -0.13 20.84
N THR A 251 17.45 -0.43 22.14
CA THR A 251 18.10 0.38 23.18
C THR A 251 19.58 0.52 22.81
N PRO A 252 20.17 1.72 22.78
CA PRO A 252 21.60 1.84 22.54
C PRO A 252 22.32 1.01 23.60
N SER A 253 23.14 0.05 23.17
CA SER A 253 23.98 -0.71 24.11
C SER A 253 24.79 0.28 24.92
N ALA A 254 24.68 0.19 26.25
CA ALA A 254 25.39 1.04 27.19
C ALA A 254 26.89 1.12 26.81
N PRO A 255 27.52 2.30 26.91
CA PRO A 255 28.91 2.47 26.51
C PRO A 255 29.77 1.46 27.28
N HIS A 256 30.57 0.71 26.53
CA HIS A 256 31.54 -0.24 27.06
C HIS A 256 32.43 0.50 28.06
N ARG A 257 32.23 0.22 29.35
CA ARG A 257 33.10 0.72 30.41
C ARG A 257 34.47 0.08 30.18
N GLN A 258 35.40 0.81 29.56
CA GLN A 258 36.81 0.45 29.54
C GLN A 258 37.24 0.32 31.00
N LYS A 259 37.60 -0.89 31.41
CA LYS A 259 38.31 -1.11 32.65
C LYS A 259 39.73 -0.58 32.45
N HIS A 260 40.09 0.40 33.28
CA HIS A 260 41.47 0.80 33.53
C HIS A 260 42.28 -0.38 34.07
#